data_AF-A0A938KGE3-F1
#
_entry.id   AF-A0A938KGE3-F1
#
_cell.length_a   1.000
_cell.length_b   1.000
_cell.length_c   1.000
_cell.angle_alpha   90.00
_cell.angle_beta   90.00
_cell.angle_gamma   90.00
#
_symmetry.space_group_name_H-M   'P 1'
#
loop_
_entity.id
_entity.type
_entity.pdbx_description
1 polymer ?
#
loop_
_entity_poly.entity_id
_entity_poly.type
_entity_poly.pdbx_seq_one_letter_code
_entity_poly.pdbx_strand_id
1 'polypeptide(L)'
;MRTNSMTVIFAALIALAIGTSSVWGQQAVSPVPLTEVGKKLEGQYVAQLDQLRTELAAKILPKDEATDDTLNKFLASDALDAKLMKFVVLFEATPRGLAEFAQQGTEQAVLIEKLLADADLMHQMLVADGASAPKEGRGFGPAQYGPA
;
A
#
# COMPACT_ATOMS: atom_id res chain seq x y z
N MET A 1 -41.07 59.65 32.47
CA MET A 1 -42.22 58.91 31.88
C MET A 1 -41.62 57.84 30.98
N ARG A 2 -41.55 56.55 31.38
CA ARG A 2 -42.61 55.50 31.33
C ARG A 2 -43.23 55.43 29.92
N THR A 3 -43.32 54.33 29.17
CA THR A 3 -43.18 52.85 29.33
C THR A 3 -43.32 52.28 27.89
N ASN A 4 -42.46 51.38 27.42
CA ASN A 4 -42.56 49.90 27.35
C ASN A 4 -43.66 49.26 26.46
N SER A 5 -43.25 48.12 25.86
CA SER A 5 -44.01 46.90 25.51
C SER A 5 -44.49 46.79 24.04
N MET A 6 -44.42 45.64 23.34
CA MET A 6 -44.19 44.26 23.78
C MET A 6 -43.88 43.36 22.56
N THR A 7 -43.01 42.36 22.78
CA THR A 7 -43.02 41.00 22.21
C THR A 7 -42.66 40.77 20.71
N VAL A 8 -41.82 39.80 20.28
CA VAL A 8 -41.09 38.68 20.93
C VAL A 8 -40.14 38.04 19.88
N ILE A 9 -38.85 37.89 20.23
CA ILE A 9 -37.93 36.70 20.14
C ILE A 9 -37.79 36.01 18.75
N PHE A 10 -36.60 35.82 18.15
CA PHE A 10 -35.51 34.88 18.50
C PHE A 10 -34.20 35.33 17.79
N ALA A 11 -33.14 35.67 18.55
CA ALA A 11 -31.99 34.80 18.84
C ALA A 11 -31.21 34.40 17.57
N ALA A 12 -30.12 35.10 17.22
CA ALA A 12 -28.75 34.98 17.75
C ALA A 12 -27.86 34.17 16.80
N LEU A 13 -26.73 34.74 16.35
CA LEU A 13 -25.49 34.10 15.87
C LEU A 13 -24.55 35.22 15.36
N ILE A 14 -23.89 35.97 16.26
CA ILE A 14 -22.51 35.74 16.76
C ILE A 14 -21.44 35.74 15.67
N ALA A 15 -20.78 36.90 15.58
CA ALA A 15 -19.34 37.14 15.47
C ALA A 15 -18.54 36.42 14.38
N LEU A 16 -18.35 37.17 13.29
CA LEU A 16 -17.22 37.12 12.38
C LEU A 16 -15.93 37.51 13.14
N ALA A 17 -14.96 36.59 13.25
CA ALA A 17 -13.62 36.91 13.75
C ALA A 17 -12.52 36.07 13.07
N ILE A 18 -11.68 36.80 12.32
CA ILE A 18 -10.20 36.73 12.29
C ILE A 18 -9.56 35.40 11.87
N GLY A 19 -8.85 35.48 10.73
CA GLY A 19 -7.98 34.43 10.22
C GLY A 19 -6.80 34.12 11.14
N THR A 20 -6.39 32.85 11.11
CA THR A 20 -5.15 32.38 11.71
C THR A 20 -4.35 31.62 10.65
N SER A 21 -3.09 32.02 10.61
CA SER A 21 -1.94 31.48 9.91
C SER A 21 -1.87 29.95 9.85
N SER A 22 -1.31 29.46 8.75
CA SER A 22 -0.82 28.11 8.52
C SER A 22 -0.07 27.55 9.72
N VAL A 23 -0.73 26.67 10.46
CA VAL A 23 -0.06 25.66 11.29
C VAL A 23 0.06 24.44 10.39
N TRP A 24 1.18 24.31 9.68
CA TRP A 24 1.60 23.03 9.12
C TRP A 24 2.03 22.15 10.31
N GLY A 25 1.03 21.58 10.97
CA GLY A 25 1.23 20.56 11.99
C GLY A 25 1.76 19.30 11.30
N GLN A 26 2.88 18.79 11.80
CA GLN A 26 3.36 17.45 11.50
C GLN A 26 2.25 16.46 11.86
N GLN A 27 1.61 15.90 10.84
CA GLN A 27 0.66 14.82 11.06
C GLN A 27 1.49 13.55 11.30
N ALA A 28 1.70 13.22 12.58
CA ALA A 28 2.04 11.87 12.96
C ALA A 28 0.94 10.96 12.39
N VAL A 29 1.33 10.06 11.47
CA VAL A 29 0.42 9.12 10.80
C VAL A 29 -0.21 8.24 11.88
N SER A 30 -1.40 8.62 12.32
CA SER A 30 -2.24 7.75 13.13
C SER A 30 -2.68 6.62 12.21
N PRO A 31 -2.46 5.34 12.55
CA PRO A 31 -2.86 4.25 11.68
C PRO A 31 -4.37 4.36 11.42
N VAL A 32 -4.74 4.53 10.15
CA VAL A 32 -6.14 4.61 9.75
C VAL A 32 -6.77 3.26 10.12
N PRO A 33 -7.76 3.21 11.02
CA PRO A 33 -8.37 1.94 11.37
C PRO A 33 -9.00 1.34 10.11
N LEU A 34 -8.76 0.05 9.88
CA LEU A 34 -9.38 -0.68 8.78
C LEU A 34 -10.91 -0.66 8.96
N THR A 35 -11.58 -0.16 7.92
CA THR A 35 -13.04 -0.26 7.78
C THR A 35 -13.45 -1.70 7.51
N GLU A 36 -14.74 -2.03 7.55
CA GLU A 36 -15.21 -3.37 7.18
C GLU A 36 -14.84 -3.75 5.74
N VAL A 37 -14.81 -2.78 4.83
CA VAL A 37 -14.32 -2.97 3.46
C VAL A 37 -12.82 -3.27 3.47
N GLY A 38 -12.05 -2.51 4.24
CA GLY A 38 -10.62 -2.74 4.42
C GLY A 38 -10.30 -4.13 4.97
N LYS A 39 -11.00 -4.59 6.00
CA LYS A 39 -10.81 -5.95 6.57
C LYS A 39 -11.11 -7.04 5.53
N LYS A 40 -12.12 -6.85 4.69
CA LYS A 40 -12.43 -7.79 3.60
C LYS A 40 -11.29 -7.81 2.56
N LEU A 41 -10.78 -6.65 2.16
CA LEU A 41 -9.67 -6.53 1.23
C LEU A 41 -8.39 -7.16 1.80
N GLU A 42 -8.09 -6.91 3.08
CA GLU A 42 -6.97 -7.54 3.79
C GLU A 42 -7.10 -9.07 3.72
N GLY A 43 -8.28 -9.62 4.04
CA GLY A 43 -8.53 -11.06 3.94
C GLY A 43 -8.34 -11.62 2.53
N GLN A 44 -8.72 -10.85 1.49
CA GLN A 44 -8.49 -11.24 0.09
C GLN A 44 -7.00 -11.27 -0.25
N TYR A 45 -6.23 -10.25 0.15
CA TYR A 45 -4.79 -10.21 -0.11
C TYR A 45 -4.03 -11.29 0.67
N VAL A 46 -4.43 -11.59 1.91
CA VAL A 46 -3.89 -12.72 2.70
C VAL A 46 -4.15 -14.04 1.99
N ALA A 47 -5.39 -14.28 1.56
CA ALA A 47 -5.72 -15.51 0.84
C ALA A 47 -4.92 -15.66 -0.47
N GLN A 48 -4.71 -14.58 -1.21
CA GLN A 48 -3.87 -14.58 -2.41
C GLN A 48 -2.41 -14.90 -2.09
N LEU A 49 -1.85 -14.34 -1.01
CA LEU A 49 -0.48 -14.59 -0.58
C LEU A 49 -0.29 -16.05 -0.16
N ASP A 50 -1.21 -16.61 0.63
CA ASP A 50 -1.16 -18.01 1.07
C ASP A 50 -1.31 -19.00 -0.09
N GLN A 51 -2.18 -18.67 -1.06
CA GLN A 51 -2.31 -19.44 -2.28
C GLN A 51 -1.00 -19.44 -3.07
N LEU A 52 -0.39 -18.26 -3.30
CA LEU A 52 0.89 -18.15 -3.99
C LEU A 52 1.99 -18.92 -3.27
N ARG A 53 2.05 -18.83 -1.94
CA ARG A 53 3.01 -19.60 -1.13
C ARG A 53 2.87 -21.10 -1.33
N THR A 54 1.64 -21.59 -1.34
CA THR A 54 1.34 -23.02 -1.53
C THR A 54 1.70 -23.47 -2.94
N GLU A 55 1.33 -22.69 -3.96
CA GLU A 55 1.65 -22.98 -5.36
C GLU A 55 3.16 -22.96 -5.63
N LEU A 56 3.88 -21.99 -5.07
CA LEU A 56 5.33 -21.90 -5.20
C LEU A 56 6.02 -23.07 -4.48
N ALA A 57 5.60 -23.39 -3.25
CA ALA A 57 6.15 -24.54 -2.52
C ALA A 57 5.93 -25.87 -3.27
N ALA A 58 4.74 -26.07 -3.85
CA ALA A 58 4.43 -27.26 -4.62
C ALA A 58 5.25 -27.38 -5.93
N LYS A 59 5.66 -26.25 -6.51
CA LYS A 59 6.46 -26.23 -7.75
C LYS A 59 7.97 -26.29 -7.50
N ILE A 60 8.45 -25.75 -6.38
CA ILE A 60 9.87 -25.66 -6.05
C ILE A 60 10.38 -26.94 -5.40
N LEU A 61 9.55 -27.64 -4.61
CA LEU A 61 9.92 -28.89 -3.96
C LEU A 61 9.53 -30.06 -4.88
N PRO A 62 10.45 -30.62 -5.68
CA PRO A 62 10.12 -31.77 -6.51
C PRO A 62 10.01 -32.96 -5.57
N LYS A 63 8.86 -33.65 -5.60
CA LYS A 63 8.74 -34.98 -4.99
C LYS A 63 9.60 -35.95 -5.82
N ASP A 64 10.81 -36.17 -5.34
CA ASP A 64 11.66 -37.36 -5.52
C ASP A 64 12.44 -37.65 -6.82
N GLU A 65 12.24 -37.00 -7.99
CA GLU A 65 13.06 -37.35 -9.19
C GLU A 65 13.38 -36.19 -10.15
N ALA A 66 14.01 -35.12 -9.68
CA ALA A 66 14.50 -34.07 -10.57
C ALA A 66 16.00 -34.25 -10.83
N THR A 67 16.38 -34.56 -12.07
CA THR A 67 17.77 -34.54 -12.51
C THR A 67 18.31 -33.11 -12.53
N ASP A 68 19.60 -32.93 -12.25
CA ASP A 68 20.24 -31.60 -12.19
C ASP A 68 19.96 -30.74 -13.42
N ASP A 69 19.95 -31.34 -14.62
CA ASP A 69 19.66 -30.62 -15.87
C ASP A 69 18.21 -30.15 -15.97
N THR A 70 17.25 -30.95 -15.48
CA THR A 70 15.83 -30.59 -15.47
C THR A 70 15.56 -29.49 -14.45
N LEU A 71 16.20 -29.56 -13.28
CA LEU A 71 16.16 -28.50 -12.28
C LEU A 71 16.77 -27.21 -12.81
N ASN A 72 17.95 -27.27 -13.41
CA ASN A 72 18.63 -26.10 -13.95
C ASN A 72 17.79 -25.44 -15.05
N LYS A 73 17.18 -26.23 -15.95
CA LYS A 73 16.27 -25.70 -16.98
C LYS A 73 15.03 -25.06 -16.38
N PHE A 74 14.48 -25.64 -15.31
CA PHE A 74 13.32 -25.09 -14.62
C PHE A 74 13.64 -23.79 -13.89
N LEU A 75 14.76 -23.75 -13.14
CA LEU A 75 15.22 -22.57 -12.41
C LEU A 75 15.68 -21.44 -13.34
N ALA A 76 16.19 -21.77 -14.52
CA ALA A 76 16.55 -20.79 -15.56
C ALA A 76 15.37 -20.34 -16.42
N SER A 77 14.14 -20.80 -16.13
CA SER A 77 12.94 -20.40 -16.87
C SER A 77 12.16 -19.33 -16.13
N ASP A 78 11.57 -18.40 -16.88
CA ASP A 78 10.76 -17.30 -16.34
C ASP A 78 9.37 -17.75 -15.87
N ALA A 79 9.12 -19.06 -15.78
CA ALA A 79 7.80 -19.64 -15.52
C ALA A 79 7.27 -19.35 -14.10
N LEU A 80 8.15 -18.98 -13.17
CA LEU A 80 7.79 -18.61 -11.79
C LEU A 80 7.82 -17.10 -11.55
N ASP A 81 8.45 -16.34 -12.44
CA ASP A 81 8.77 -14.93 -12.26
C ASP A 81 7.56 -14.10 -11.88
N ALA A 82 6.49 -14.13 -12.69
CA ALA A 82 5.26 -13.39 -12.40
C ALA A 82 4.65 -13.73 -11.03
N LYS A 83 4.75 -15.01 -10.58
CA LYS A 83 4.22 -15.44 -9.28
C LYS A 83 5.11 -15.00 -8.13
N LEU A 84 6.42 -15.09 -8.30
CA LEU A 84 7.42 -14.65 -7.33
C LEU A 84 7.35 -13.13 -7.15
N MET A 85 7.25 -12.38 -8.24
CA MET A 85 7.05 -10.92 -8.21
C MET A 85 5.80 -10.56 -7.43
N LYS A 86 4.65 -11.16 -7.79
CA LYS A 86 3.39 -10.91 -7.08
C LYS A 86 3.48 -11.28 -5.60
N PHE A 87 4.18 -12.37 -5.27
CA PHE A 87 4.41 -12.78 -3.89
C PHE A 87 5.22 -11.72 -3.12
N VAL A 88 6.35 -11.25 -3.68
CA VAL A 88 7.17 -10.22 -3.03
C VAL A 88 6.39 -8.93 -2.84
N VAL A 89 5.63 -8.48 -3.85
CA VAL A 89 4.80 -7.28 -3.74
C VAL A 89 3.77 -7.39 -2.63
N LEU A 90 3.02 -8.50 -2.55
CA LEU A 90 2.02 -8.72 -1.50
C LEU A 90 2.66 -8.87 -0.11
N PHE A 91 3.86 -9.46 -0.04
CA PHE A 91 4.58 -9.69 1.20
C PHE A 91 5.16 -8.39 1.78
N GLU A 92 5.89 -7.62 0.97
CA GLU A 92 6.58 -6.39 1.40
C GLU A 92 5.62 -5.21 1.59
N ALA A 93 4.66 -5.02 0.68
CA ALA A 93 3.64 -3.97 0.86
C ALA A 93 2.69 -4.25 2.04
N THR A 94 2.69 -5.51 2.52
CA THR A 94 1.78 -6.09 3.50
C THR A 94 0.31 -6.11 3.06
N PRO A 95 -0.44 -7.20 3.28
CA PRO A 95 -1.88 -7.25 2.98
C PRO A 95 -2.69 -6.13 3.64
N ARG A 96 -2.30 -5.77 4.86
CA ARG A 96 -2.91 -4.67 5.62
C ARG A 96 -2.64 -3.31 4.99
N GLY A 97 -1.39 -3.01 4.63
CA GLY A 97 -1.04 -1.74 3.99
C GLY A 97 -1.75 -1.53 2.66
N LEU A 98 -1.86 -2.60 1.85
CA LEU A 98 -2.64 -2.57 0.61
C LEU A 98 -4.13 -2.33 0.85
N ALA A 99 -4.70 -2.96 1.88
CA ALA A 99 -6.09 -2.73 2.26
C ALA A 99 -6.33 -1.31 2.79
N GLU A 100 -5.40 -0.77 3.58
CA GLU A 100 -5.43 0.61 4.08
C GLU A 100 -5.34 1.64 2.94
N PHE A 101 -4.59 1.34 1.88
CA PHE A 101 -4.55 2.17 0.67
C PHE A 101 -5.82 2.03 -0.18
N ALA A 102 -6.23 0.79 -0.47
CA ALA A 102 -7.40 0.50 -1.29
C ALA A 102 -8.70 1.07 -0.70
N GLN A 103 -8.86 1.06 0.63
CA GLN A 103 -10.08 1.56 1.26
C GLN A 103 -10.23 3.09 1.19
N GLN A 104 -9.18 3.84 0.78
CA GLN A 104 -9.25 5.29 0.63
C GLN A 104 -10.19 5.71 -0.50
N GLY A 105 -10.43 4.83 -1.47
CA GLY A 105 -11.37 5.07 -2.56
C GLY A 105 -11.29 4.03 -3.66
N THR A 106 -12.28 4.07 -4.56
CA THR A 106 -12.36 3.12 -5.68
C THR A 106 -11.19 3.26 -6.65
N GLU A 107 -10.65 4.47 -6.82
CA GLU A 107 -9.49 4.71 -7.68
C GLU A 107 -8.24 4.02 -7.12
N GLN A 108 -8.03 4.08 -5.81
CA GLN A 108 -6.90 3.44 -5.13
C GLN A 108 -6.97 1.91 -5.22
N ALA A 109 -8.16 1.34 -5.06
CA ALA A 109 -8.38 -0.09 -5.27
C ALA A 109 -8.05 -0.50 -6.73
N VAL A 110 -8.50 0.27 -7.71
CA VAL A 110 -8.21 0.03 -9.14
C VAL A 110 -6.71 0.14 -9.45
N LEU A 111 -5.97 1.04 -8.78
CA LEU A 111 -4.51 1.12 -8.94
C LEU A 111 -3.82 -0.16 -8.49
N ILE A 112 -4.23 -0.72 -7.35
CA ILE A 112 -3.69 -2.00 -6.86
C ILE A 112 -4.05 -3.14 -7.83
N GLU A 113 -5.29 -3.18 -8.32
CA GLU A 113 -5.72 -4.20 -9.28
C GLU A 113 -4.89 -4.15 -10.57
N LYS A 114 -4.64 -2.94 -11.10
CA LYS A 114 -3.78 -2.74 -12.28
C LYS A 114 -2.35 -3.20 -12.00
N LEU A 115 -1.77 -2.82 -10.86
CA LEU A 115 -0.43 -3.23 -10.46
C LEU A 115 -0.32 -4.77 -10.38
N LEU A 116 -1.26 -5.43 -9.70
CA LEU A 116 -1.24 -6.88 -9.50
C LEU A 116 -1.62 -7.70 -10.74
N ALA A 117 -2.04 -7.04 -11.82
CA ALA A 117 -2.35 -7.63 -13.12
C ALA A 117 -1.23 -7.43 -14.15
N ASP A 118 -0.34 -6.47 -13.95
CA ASP A 118 0.75 -6.12 -14.86
C ASP A 118 2.10 -6.67 -14.35
N ALA A 119 2.53 -7.79 -14.95
CA ALA A 119 3.78 -8.45 -14.56
C ALA A 119 5.02 -7.64 -14.94
N ASP A 120 5.00 -6.92 -16.06
CA ASP A 120 6.13 -6.12 -16.51
C ASP A 120 6.34 -4.92 -15.59
N LEU A 121 5.24 -4.29 -15.16
CA LEU A 121 5.28 -3.21 -14.17
C LEU A 121 5.81 -3.71 -12.81
N MET A 122 5.34 -4.87 -12.33
CA MET A 122 5.87 -5.44 -11.08
C MET A 122 7.36 -5.74 -11.20
N HIS A 123 7.82 -6.28 -12.33
CA HIS A 123 9.23 -6.53 -12.57
C HIS A 123 10.06 -5.24 -12.54
N GLN A 124 9.64 -4.19 -13.27
CA GLN A 124 10.33 -2.90 -13.28
C GLN A 124 10.40 -2.30 -11.87
N MET A 125 9.31 -2.37 -11.11
CA MET A 125 9.27 -1.89 -9.73
C MET A 125 10.24 -2.67 -8.82
N LEU A 126 10.32 -4.00 -8.98
CA LEU A 126 11.22 -4.85 -8.21
C LEU A 126 12.69 -4.63 -8.56
N VAL A 127 13.00 -4.38 -9.84
CA VAL A 127 14.37 -4.06 -10.29
C VAL A 127 14.79 -2.67 -9.81
N ALA A 128 13.88 -1.69 -9.85
CA ALA A 128 14.16 -0.34 -9.39
C ALA A 128 14.29 -0.26 -7.86
N ASP A 129 13.64 -1.17 -7.14
CA ASP A 129 13.50 -1.21 -5.69
C ASP A 129 12.99 0.13 -5.10
N GLY A 130 12.82 0.19 -3.78
CA GLY A 130 12.49 1.43 -3.08
C GLY A 130 13.63 2.46 -3.14
N ALA A 131 13.31 3.72 -2.81
CA ALA A 131 14.33 4.75 -2.67
C ALA A 131 15.33 4.36 -1.58
N SER A 132 16.60 4.21 -1.95
CA SER A 132 17.69 3.89 -1.03
C SER A 132 18.45 5.15 -0.67
N ALA A 133 18.81 5.32 0.61
CA ALA A 133 19.64 6.44 1.04
C ALA A 133 21.12 6.00 0.98
N PRO A 134 21.91 6.49 0.01
CA PRO A 134 23.31 6.09 -0.10
C PRO A 134 24.08 6.60 1.11
N LYS A 135 25.10 5.86 1.54
CA LYS A 135 25.95 6.30 2.65
C LYS A 135 26.83 7.46 2.19
N GLU A 136 26.66 8.62 2.83
CA GLU A 136 27.46 9.82 2.59
C GLU A 136 28.28 10.15 3.85
N GLY A 137 29.58 9.82 3.82
CA GLY A 137 30.47 10.03 4.95
C GLY A 137 30.06 9.23 6.19
N ARG A 138 29.71 9.93 7.29
CA ARG A 138 29.19 9.31 8.52
C ARG A 138 27.65 9.20 8.54
N GLY A 139 26.96 9.75 7.55
CA GLY A 139 25.50 9.76 7.47
C GLY A 139 24.99 9.07 6.20
N PHE A 140 23.71 9.30 5.92
CA PHE A 140 23.06 8.91 4.67
C PHE A 140 22.69 10.17 3.89
N GLY A 141 22.85 10.10 2.57
CA GLY A 141 22.39 11.11 1.64
C GLY A 141 20.88 11.11 1.44
N PRO A 142 20.36 11.97 0.57
CA PRO A 142 18.95 11.95 0.19
C PRO A 142 18.61 10.60 -0.46
N ALA A 143 17.39 10.11 -0.21
CA ALA A 143 16.92 8.86 -0.81
C ALA A 143 16.88 8.98 -2.34
N GLN A 144 17.50 8.04 -3.03
CA GLN A 144 17.60 7.97 -4.48
C GLN A 144 17.02 6.63 -4.95
N TYR A 145 16.25 6.67 -6.03
CA TYR A 145 15.79 5.46 -6.71
C TYR A 145 16.92 4.88 -7.56
N GLY A 146 16.91 3.56 -7.75
CA GLY A 146 17.80 2.89 -8.68
C GLY A 146 17.61 3.36 -10.13
N PRO A 147 18.55 3.04 -11.04
CA PRO A 147 18.36 3.31 -12.46
C PRO A 147 17.10 2.57 -12.98
N ALA A 148 16.26 3.29 -13.73
CA ALA A 148 15.07 2.76 -14.39
C ALA A 148 15.39 2.22 -15.80
#